data_AF-A0A094AZB0-F1
#
_entry.id   AF-A0A094AZB0-F1
#
_cell.length_a   1.000
_cell.length_b   1.000
_cell.length_c   1.000
_cell.angle_alpha   90.00
_cell.angle_beta   90.00
_cell.angle_gamma   90.00
#
_symmetry.space_group_name_H-M   'P 1'
#
loop_
_entity.id
_entity.type
_entity.pdbx_description
1 polymer ?
#
loop_
_entity_poly.entity_id
_entity_poly.type
_entity_poly.pdbx_seq_one_letter_code
_entity_poly.pdbx_strand_id
1 'polypeptide(L)'
;MTIDTPELTRLETLPTEILLAVIDHLPVWQIKNLSCASKRLRQACLSTLFRHVKFEFSQAGIEGLNDLLKSNICGYIASFTYEITELLKPEILDFDRFKSDILTPDNHVDQAKDLYDARYGTDEFHSYMAIYTTVHGICREQRSIVDEGADLILSSVFCALPLLQE
;
A
#
# COMPACT_ATOMS: atom_id res chain seq x y z
N MET A 1 14.42 -2.92 -46.05
CA MET A 1 13.62 -2.88 -44.81
C MET A 1 14.19 -1.78 -43.95
N THR A 2 13.63 -0.58 -44.08
CA THR A 2 13.89 0.55 -43.18
C THR A 2 13.12 0.28 -41.89
N ILE A 3 13.86 0.16 -40.78
CA ILE A 3 13.26 0.09 -39.46
C ILE A 3 12.83 1.51 -39.14
N ASP A 4 11.53 1.79 -39.25
CA ASP A 4 10.95 3.04 -38.79
C ASP A 4 11.29 3.19 -37.31
N THR A 5 12.18 4.13 -37.02
CA THR A 5 12.40 4.59 -35.66
C THR A 5 11.14 5.37 -35.30
N PRO A 6 10.37 4.96 -34.27
CA PRO A 6 9.18 5.71 -33.90
C PRO A 6 9.62 7.14 -33.59
N GLU A 7 9.06 8.12 -34.30
CA GLU A 7 9.33 9.53 -34.07
C GLU A 7 9.04 9.82 -32.59
N LEU A 8 10.12 9.98 -31.81
CA LEU A 8 10.02 10.39 -30.42
C LEU A 8 9.20 11.67 -30.39
N THR A 9 8.15 11.70 -29.57
CA THR A 9 7.33 12.90 -29.43
C THR A 9 8.22 14.08 -29.06
N ARG A 10 7.92 15.30 -29.57
CA ARG A 10 8.73 16.53 -29.34
C ARG A 10 9.08 16.79 -27.88
N LEU A 11 8.32 16.23 -26.94
CA LEU A 11 8.56 16.38 -25.52
C LEU A 11 9.81 15.63 -25.07
N GLU A 12 10.06 14.44 -25.62
CA GLU A 12 11.20 13.60 -25.23
C GLU A 12 12.54 14.20 -25.66
N THR A 13 12.54 15.04 -26.69
CA THR A 13 13.77 15.69 -27.16
C THR A 13 14.17 16.90 -26.32
N LEU A 14 13.32 17.32 -25.37
CA LEU A 14 13.62 18.44 -24.48
C LEU A 14 14.79 18.13 -23.55
N PRO A 15 15.59 19.15 -23.16
CA PRO A 15 16.58 19.02 -22.11
C PRO A 15 15.96 18.52 -20.80
N THR A 16 16.74 17.79 -20.01
CA THR A 16 16.28 17.15 -18.77
C THR A 16 15.73 18.18 -17.79
N GLU A 17 16.34 19.35 -17.71
CA GLU A 17 15.95 20.45 -16.82
C GLU A 17 14.56 20.97 -17.17
N ILE A 18 14.27 21.10 -18.46
CA ILE A 18 12.95 21.53 -18.95
C ILE A 18 11.92 20.44 -18.69
N LEU A 19 12.27 19.17 -18.92
CA LEU A 19 11.39 18.04 -18.61
C LEU A 19 11.01 17.99 -17.13
N LEU A 20 11.98 18.13 -16.23
CA LEU A 20 11.75 18.15 -14.78
C LEU A 20 10.87 19.34 -14.38
N ALA A 21 11.15 20.53 -14.90
CA ALA A 21 10.32 21.71 -14.65
C ALA A 21 8.88 21.53 -15.11
N VAL A 22 8.65 20.85 -16.24
CA VAL A 22 7.28 20.51 -16.68
C VAL A 22 6.64 19.53 -15.70
N ILE A 23 7.35 18.44 -15.34
CA ILE A 23 6.84 17.40 -14.44
C ILE A 23 6.42 17.98 -13.08
N ASP A 24 7.21 18.92 -12.53
CA ASP A 24 6.93 19.57 -11.23
C ASP A 24 5.59 20.32 -11.21
N HIS A 25 5.04 20.69 -12.36
CA HIS A 25 3.75 21.38 -12.49
C HIS A 25 2.59 20.43 -12.82
N LEU A 26 2.84 19.14 -12.99
CA LEU A 26 1.81 18.17 -13.30
C LEU A 26 1.27 17.51 -12.02
N PRO A 27 -0.05 17.24 -11.94
CA PRO A 27 -0.58 16.38 -10.91
C PRO A 27 -0.11 14.93 -11.11
N VAL A 28 0.01 14.17 -10.01
CA VAL A 28 0.56 12.81 -9.97
C VAL A 28 -0.06 11.87 -11.02
N TRP A 29 -1.37 11.97 -11.27
CA TRP A 29 -2.04 11.12 -12.27
C TRP A 29 -1.58 11.40 -13.70
N GLN A 30 -1.26 12.66 -14.04
CA GLN A 30 -0.68 13.00 -15.35
C GLN A 30 0.76 12.52 -15.46
N ILE A 31 1.54 12.63 -14.39
CA ILE A 31 2.91 12.11 -14.33
C ILE A 31 2.93 10.60 -14.57
N LYS A 32 1.98 9.86 -13.96
CA LYS A 32 1.84 8.41 -14.17
C LYS A 32 1.59 8.09 -15.65
N ASN A 33 0.65 8.78 -16.29
CA ASN A 33 0.38 8.62 -17.72
C ASN A 33 1.59 8.96 -18.58
N LEU A 34 2.29 10.06 -18.26
CA LEU A 34 3.49 10.51 -18.95
C LEU A 34 4.62 9.48 -18.88
N SER A 35 4.80 8.84 -17.71
CA SER A 35 5.82 7.81 -17.49
C SER A 35 5.60 6.53 -18.33
N CYS A 36 4.37 6.32 -18.80
CA CYS A 36 4.01 5.20 -19.68
C CYS A 36 4.32 5.49 -21.16
N ALA A 37 4.50 6.76 -21.55
CA ALA A 37 4.67 7.14 -22.95
C ALA A 37 6.04 6.71 -23.53
N SER A 38 7.12 6.85 -22.75
CA SER A 38 8.46 6.49 -23.23
C SER A 38 9.46 6.19 -22.12
N LYS A 39 10.59 5.55 -22.46
CA LYS A 39 11.67 5.26 -21.51
C LYS A 39 12.30 6.53 -20.93
N ARG A 40 12.46 7.58 -21.75
CA ARG A 40 13.07 8.85 -21.30
C ARG A 40 12.15 9.60 -20.36
N LEU A 41 10.86 9.68 -20.71
CA LEU A 41 9.86 10.33 -19.85
C LEU A 41 9.68 9.55 -18.55
N ARG A 42 9.67 8.22 -18.60
CA ARG A 42 9.67 7.37 -17.41
C ARG A 42 10.81 7.72 -16.48
N GLN A 43 12.04 7.80 -17.00
CA GLN A 43 13.22 8.13 -16.20
C GLN A 43 13.11 9.51 -15.56
N ALA A 44 12.65 10.51 -16.32
CA ALA A 44 12.45 11.86 -15.80
C ALA A 44 11.36 11.93 -14.71
N CYS A 45 10.35 11.05 -14.77
CA CYS A 45 9.26 11.01 -13.80
C CYS A 45 9.60 10.26 -12.51
N LEU A 46 10.65 9.43 -12.47
CA LEU A 46 10.94 8.54 -11.33
C LEU A 46 11.07 9.31 -10.01
N SER A 47 11.81 10.42 -10.03
CA SER A 47 12.06 11.24 -8.84
C SER A 47 10.78 11.83 -8.25
N THR A 48 9.75 12.05 -9.06
CA THR A 48 8.47 12.59 -8.59
C THR A 48 7.49 11.48 -8.21
N LEU A 49 7.43 10.40 -9.00
CA LEU A 49 6.52 9.27 -8.75
C LEU A 49 6.86 8.52 -7.46
N PHE A 50 8.15 8.37 -7.17
CA PHE A 50 8.64 7.59 -6.03
C PHE A 50 9.19 8.48 -4.91
N ARG A 51 8.95 9.79 -4.95
CA ARG A 51 9.39 10.70 -3.88
C ARG A 51 8.82 10.33 -2.52
N HIS A 52 7.55 9.93 -2.52
CA HIS A 52 6.79 9.55 -1.35
C HIS A 52 6.25 8.14 -1.57
N VAL A 53 6.65 7.20 -0.72
CA VAL A 53 6.15 5.82 -0.78
C VAL A 53 5.43 5.47 0.51
N LYS A 54 4.32 4.74 0.37
CA LYS A 54 3.52 4.23 1.48
C LYS A 54 3.36 2.73 1.31
N PHE A 55 3.61 2.01 2.39
CA PHE A 55 3.34 0.59 2.52
C PHE A 55 2.48 0.34 3.76
N GLU A 56 1.67 -0.69 3.73
CA GLU A 56 0.81 -1.10 4.84
C GLU A 56 1.36 -2.37 5.47
N PHE A 57 1.07 -2.59 6.75
CA PHE A 57 1.37 -3.84 7.44
C PHE A 57 0.46 -4.96 6.90
N SER A 58 0.94 -5.61 5.85
CA SER A 58 0.31 -6.75 5.17
C SER A 58 1.36 -7.53 4.40
N GLN A 59 1.03 -8.74 3.96
CA GLN A 59 1.94 -9.57 3.18
C GLN A 59 2.32 -8.88 1.86
N ALA A 60 1.33 -8.26 1.20
CA ALA A 60 1.56 -7.46 0.00
C ALA A 60 2.47 -6.26 0.27
N GLY A 61 2.35 -5.63 1.45
CA GLY A 61 3.26 -4.58 1.89
C GLY A 61 4.70 -5.09 2.04
N ILE A 62 4.90 -6.23 2.70
CA ILE A 62 6.22 -6.87 2.87
C ILE A 62 6.83 -7.27 1.52
N GLU A 63 6.04 -7.81 0.60
CA GLU A 63 6.47 -8.11 -0.77
C GLU A 63 6.89 -6.83 -1.51
N GLY A 64 6.09 -5.77 -1.39
CA GLY A 64 6.42 -4.46 -1.95
C GLY A 64 7.71 -3.86 -1.39
N LEU A 65 7.99 -4.05 -0.10
CA LEU A 65 9.26 -3.65 0.51
C LEU A 65 10.45 -4.47 -0.02
N ASN A 66 10.27 -5.77 -0.24
CA ASN A 66 11.27 -6.61 -0.90
C ASN A 66 11.56 -6.16 -2.33
N ASP A 67 10.54 -5.83 -3.10
CA ASP A 67 10.68 -5.33 -4.45
C ASP A 67 11.34 -3.95 -4.48
N LEU A 68 11.02 -3.10 -3.50
CA LEU A 68 11.70 -1.82 -3.31
C LEU A 68 13.20 -2.02 -3.10
N LEU A 69 13.61 -2.93 -2.21
CA LEU A 69 15.04 -3.21 -1.96
C LEU A 69 15.79 -3.73 -3.19
N LYS A 70 15.09 -4.45 -4.09
CA LYS A 70 15.67 -4.96 -5.35
C LYS A 70 15.68 -3.91 -6.46
N SER A 71 14.95 -2.81 -6.28
CA SER A 71 14.80 -1.77 -7.28
C SER A 71 15.95 -0.76 -7.27
N ASN A 72 16.01 0.09 -8.28
CA ASN A 72 16.92 1.22 -8.36
C ASN A 72 16.27 2.55 -7.94
N ILE A 73 15.10 2.52 -7.29
CA ILE A 73 14.34 3.75 -6.96
C ILE A 73 14.60 4.28 -5.55
N CYS A 74 15.32 3.55 -4.70
CA CYS A 74 15.63 3.99 -3.33
C CYS A 74 16.29 5.38 -3.28
N GLY A 75 17.12 5.72 -4.27
CA GLY A 75 17.76 7.04 -4.38
C GLY A 75 16.80 8.20 -4.68
N TYR A 76 15.52 7.94 -4.96
CA TYR A 76 14.50 8.96 -5.22
C TYR A 76 13.55 9.19 -4.05
N ILE A 77 13.50 8.27 -3.08
CA ILE A 77 12.54 8.29 -1.99
C ILE A 77 13.01 9.30 -0.93
N ALA A 78 12.27 10.39 -0.78
CA ALA A 78 12.52 11.43 0.22
C ALA A 78 11.60 11.29 1.45
N SER A 79 10.58 10.43 1.36
CA SER A 79 9.60 10.23 2.42
C SER A 79 9.05 8.82 2.32
N PHE A 80 9.01 8.14 3.47
CA PHE A 80 8.58 6.76 3.60
C PHE A 80 7.54 6.68 4.70
N THR A 81 6.42 6.02 4.43
CA THR A 81 5.35 5.76 5.40
C THR A 81 5.11 4.26 5.47
N TYR A 82 5.16 3.71 6.68
CA TYR A 82 4.74 2.34 6.95
C TYR A 82 3.57 2.37 7.94
N GLU A 83 2.38 2.00 7.48
CA GLU A 83 1.18 2.01 8.31
C GLU A 83 1.01 0.68 9.01
N ILE A 84 1.17 0.71 10.34
CA ILE A 84 0.95 -0.44 11.21
C ILE A 84 -0.49 -0.39 11.70
N THR A 85 -1.24 -1.46 11.45
CA THR A 85 -2.56 -1.67 12.05
C THR A 85 -2.43 -2.29 13.43
N GLU A 86 -3.43 -2.11 14.29
CA GLU A 86 -3.44 -2.76 15.59
C GLU A 86 -3.38 -4.28 15.41
N LEU A 87 -2.43 -4.91 16.13
CA LEU A 87 -2.26 -6.35 16.08
C LEU A 87 -3.43 -7.03 16.80
N LEU A 88 -4.12 -7.88 16.06
CA LEU A 88 -5.23 -8.66 16.58
C LEU A 88 -4.73 -9.73 17.55
N LYS A 89 -5.52 -9.93 18.60
CA LYS A 89 -5.31 -10.97 19.60
C LYS A 89 -5.38 -12.36 18.94
N PRO A 90 -4.38 -13.24 19.08
CA PRO A 90 -4.36 -14.56 18.46
C PRO A 90 -5.57 -15.44 18.82
N GLU A 91 -6.23 -15.17 19.96
CA GLU A 91 -7.45 -15.84 20.41
C GLU A 91 -8.59 -15.74 19.40
N ILE A 92 -8.58 -14.74 18.52
CA ILE A 92 -9.53 -14.58 17.42
C ILE A 92 -9.50 -15.76 16.44
N LEU A 93 -8.36 -16.45 16.32
CA LEU A 93 -8.22 -17.60 15.42
C LEU A 93 -9.01 -18.82 15.88
N ASP A 94 -9.39 -18.87 17.16
CA ASP A 94 -10.25 -19.88 17.73
C ASP A 94 -11.70 -19.39 17.70
N PHE A 95 -12.55 -20.04 16.89
CA PHE A 95 -13.94 -19.66 16.73
C PHE A 95 -14.73 -19.72 18.04
N ASP A 96 -14.43 -20.69 18.91
CA ASP A 96 -15.15 -20.85 20.17
C ASP A 96 -14.82 -19.69 21.11
N ARG A 97 -13.55 -19.30 21.18
CA ARG A 97 -13.10 -18.10 21.92
C ARG A 97 -13.64 -16.82 21.33
N PHE A 98 -13.64 -16.69 20.00
CA PHE A 98 -14.22 -15.53 19.34
C PHE A 98 -15.69 -15.35 19.75
N LYS A 99 -16.45 -16.44 19.74
CA LYS A 99 -17.86 -16.46 20.09
C LYS A 99 -18.14 -16.26 21.58
N SER A 100 -17.26 -16.67 22.47
CA SER A 100 -17.48 -16.54 23.91
C SER A 100 -16.96 -15.23 24.49
N ASP A 101 -15.79 -14.77 24.03
CA ASP A 101 -14.99 -13.75 24.74
C ASP A 101 -14.81 -12.46 23.94
N ILE A 102 -15.01 -12.49 22.61
CA ILE A 102 -14.66 -11.37 21.72
C ILE A 102 -15.91 -10.69 21.18
N LEU A 103 -16.73 -11.42 20.44
CA LEU A 103 -18.00 -10.95 19.92
C LEU A 103 -19.03 -12.05 20.10
N THR A 104 -19.82 -11.96 21.16
CA THR A 104 -20.91 -12.93 21.35
C THR A 104 -22.01 -12.71 20.29
N PRO A 105 -22.74 -13.77 19.90
CA PRO A 105 -23.87 -13.62 18.98
C PRO A 105 -24.92 -12.64 19.50
N ASP A 106 -25.16 -12.61 20.81
CA ASP A 106 -26.11 -11.68 21.44
C ASP A 106 -25.62 -10.23 21.31
N ASN A 107 -24.33 -9.97 21.57
CA ASN A 107 -23.74 -8.64 21.39
C ASN A 107 -23.79 -8.18 19.93
N HIS A 108 -23.54 -9.09 18.96
CA HIS A 108 -23.66 -8.77 17.53
C HIS A 108 -25.10 -8.40 17.15
N VAL A 109 -26.09 -9.16 17.65
CA VAL A 109 -27.50 -8.88 17.40
C VAL A 109 -27.91 -7.53 18.00
N ASP A 110 -27.43 -7.19 19.20
CA ASP A 110 -27.75 -5.91 19.83
C ASP A 110 -27.08 -4.74 19.10
N GLN A 111 -25.81 -4.87 18.68
CA GLN A 111 -25.15 -3.88 17.82
C GLN A 111 -25.87 -3.69 16.48
N ALA A 112 -26.37 -4.78 15.89
CA ALA A 112 -27.14 -4.70 14.67
C ALA A 112 -28.47 -3.95 14.88
N LYS A 113 -29.19 -4.20 15.99
CA LYS A 113 -30.41 -3.45 16.31
C LYS A 113 -30.14 -1.96 16.49
N ASP A 114 -29.07 -1.59 17.21
CA ASP A 114 -28.70 -0.19 17.44
C ASP A 114 -28.45 0.54 16.10
N LEU A 115 -27.78 -0.10 15.15
CA LEU A 115 -27.55 0.44 13.81
C LEU A 115 -28.85 0.59 13.00
N TYR A 116 -29.77 -0.37 13.11
CA TYR A 116 -31.09 -0.30 12.47
C TYR A 116 -31.92 0.87 13.02
N ASP A 117 -31.94 1.04 14.35
CA ASP A 117 -32.71 2.07 15.04
C ASP A 117 -32.15 3.48 14.77
N ALA A 118 -30.83 3.60 14.57
CA ALA A 118 -30.15 4.85 14.24
C ALA A 118 -30.40 5.38 12.81
N ARG A 119 -31.21 4.68 11.98
CA ARG A 119 -31.48 4.99 10.55
C ARG A 119 -30.22 5.13 9.67
N TYR A 120 -29.13 4.44 10.02
CA TYR A 120 -28.06 4.23 9.05
C TYR A 120 -28.57 3.23 7.99
N GLY A 121 -28.29 3.50 6.72
CA GLY A 121 -28.81 2.72 5.60
C GLY A 121 -28.49 1.23 5.75
N THR A 122 -29.36 0.36 5.24
CA THR A 122 -29.30 -1.10 5.42
C THR A 122 -28.11 -1.80 4.73
N ASP A 123 -27.14 -1.05 4.22
CA ASP A 123 -26.01 -1.56 3.43
C ASP A 123 -24.82 -2.03 4.29
N GLU A 124 -24.84 -1.75 5.62
CA GLU A 124 -23.72 -2.03 6.54
C GLU A 124 -23.90 -3.31 7.41
N PHE A 125 -24.95 -4.10 7.22
CA PHE A 125 -25.15 -5.32 8.02
C PHE A 125 -24.28 -6.47 7.56
N HIS A 126 -23.07 -6.56 8.11
CA HIS A 126 -22.24 -7.74 7.96
C HIS A 126 -22.76 -8.90 8.82
N SER A 127 -22.94 -10.07 8.20
CA SER A 127 -23.29 -11.27 8.94
C SER A 127 -22.19 -11.61 9.95
N TYR A 128 -22.58 -12.21 11.07
CA TYR A 128 -21.64 -12.63 12.11
C TYR A 128 -20.45 -13.43 11.55
N MET A 129 -20.73 -14.35 10.62
CA MET A 129 -19.70 -15.17 9.96
C MET A 129 -18.82 -14.38 9.00
N ALA A 130 -19.36 -13.35 8.34
CA ALA A 130 -18.55 -12.45 7.51
C ALA A 130 -17.56 -11.66 8.37
N ILE A 131 -18.00 -11.14 9.52
CA ILE A 131 -17.11 -10.46 10.49
C ILE A 131 -16.02 -11.42 10.96
N TYR A 132 -16.39 -12.60 11.45
CA TYR A 132 -15.42 -13.59 11.91
C TYR A 132 -14.39 -13.93 10.82
N THR A 133 -14.84 -14.20 9.59
CA THR A 133 -13.97 -14.60 8.49
C THR A 133 -12.97 -13.50 8.12
N THR A 134 -13.41 -12.24 8.08
CA THR A 134 -12.56 -11.09 7.82
C THR A 134 -11.51 -10.92 8.91
N VAL A 135 -11.94 -10.86 10.17
CA VAL A 135 -11.03 -10.61 11.31
C VAL A 135 -10.08 -11.80 11.51
N HIS A 136 -10.55 -13.03 11.32
CA HIS A 136 -9.71 -14.23 11.31
C HIS A 136 -8.66 -14.19 10.19
N GLY A 137 -9.05 -13.76 8.98
CA GLY A 137 -8.14 -13.59 7.84
C GLY A 137 -7.01 -12.59 8.15
N ILE A 138 -7.38 -11.41 8.64
CA ILE A 138 -6.43 -10.37 9.06
C ILE A 138 -5.50 -10.89 10.15
N CYS A 139 -6.06 -11.51 11.21
CA CYS A 139 -5.26 -12.02 12.31
C CYS A 139 -4.28 -13.09 11.84
N ARG A 140 -4.70 -14.00 10.95
CA ARG A 140 -3.82 -15.04 10.39
C ARG A 140 -2.66 -14.42 9.61
N GLU A 141 -2.94 -13.42 8.78
CA GLU A 141 -1.91 -12.72 8.01
C GLU A 141 -0.91 -12.01 8.94
N GLN A 142 -1.41 -11.23 9.90
CA GLN A 142 -0.58 -10.56 10.91
C GLN A 142 0.32 -11.57 11.66
N ARG A 143 -0.22 -12.74 12.02
CA ARG A 143 0.56 -13.81 12.66
C ARG A 143 1.64 -14.38 11.77
N SER A 144 1.36 -14.63 10.50
CA SER A 144 2.39 -15.09 9.55
C SER A 144 3.53 -14.08 9.45
N ILE A 145 3.24 -12.79 9.34
CA ILE A 145 4.28 -11.74 9.28
C ILE A 145 5.12 -11.71 10.55
N VAL A 146 4.48 -11.68 11.73
CA VAL A 146 5.18 -11.55 13.03
C VAL A 146 5.94 -12.83 13.39
N ASP A 147 5.34 -14.00 13.21
CA ASP A 147 5.94 -15.27 13.62
C ASP A 147 7.11 -15.68 12.73
N GLU A 148 7.08 -15.30 11.46
CA GLU A 148 8.19 -15.48 10.52
C GLU A 148 9.23 -14.37 10.61
N GLY A 149 8.95 -13.28 11.35
CA GLY A 149 9.80 -12.10 11.47
C GLY A 149 9.97 -11.35 10.14
N ALA A 150 8.97 -11.41 9.26
CA ALA A 150 9.04 -10.83 7.92
C ALA A 150 9.07 -9.29 7.95
N ASP A 151 8.53 -8.69 9.02
CA ASP A 151 8.55 -7.25 9.31
C ASP A 151 9.96 -6.70 9.59
N LEU A 152 10.92 -7.55 9.98
CA LEU A 152 12.32 -7.16 10.19
C LEU A 152 12.97 -6.57 8.94
N ILE A 153 12.39 -6.80 7.75
CA ILE A 153 12.82 -6.17 6.50
C ILE A 153 12.86 -4.64 6.57
N LEU A 154 12.05 -4.02 7.43
CA LEU A 154 12.02 -2.57 7.61
C LEU A 154 13.40 -2.02 7.99
N SER A 155 14.17 -2.75 8.79
CA SER A 155 15.55 -2.34 9.12
C SER A 155 16.42 -2.24 7.87
N SER A 156 16.32 -3.20 6.96
CA SER A 156 17.04 -3.20 5.69
C SER A 156 16.57 -2.06 4.78
N VAL A 157 15.26 -1.80 4.75
CA VAL A 157 14.66 -0.70 3.98
C VAL A 157 15.19 0.64 4.46
N PHE A 158 15.14 0.92 5.77
CA PHE A 158 15.66 2.19 6.31
C PHE A 158 17.15 2.39 6.00
N CYS A 159 17.97 1.34 6.06
CA CYS A 159 19.37 1.41 5.66
C CYS A 159 19.57 1.70 4.16
N ALA A 160 18.62 1.32 3.31
CA ALA A 160 18.70 1.46 1.86
C ALA A 160 18.18 2.79 1.32
N LEU A 161 17.60 3.66 2.17
CA LEU A 161 16.97 4.92 1.76
C LEU A 161 17.87 6.12 2.10
N PRO A 162 18.77 6.55 1.18
CA PRO A 162 19.84 7.50 1.48
C PRO A 162 19.37 8.95 1.72
N LEU A 163 18.13 9.28 1.33
CA LEU A 163 17.58 10.63 1.48
C LEU A 163 16.72 10.79 2.73
N LEU A 164 16.43 9.71 3.46
CA LEU A 164 15.75 9.82 4.75
C LEU A 164 16.72 10.41 5.78
N GLN A 165 16.31 11.54 6.36
CA GLN A 165 17.01 12.16 7.48
C GLN A 165 16.18 11.93 8.75
N GLU A 166 16.86 11.73 9.89
CA GLU A 166 16.23 11.63 11.21
C GLU A 166 15.51 12.93 11.62
#